data_AF-A0A7S2V5B5-F1
#
_entry.id   AF-A0A7S2V5B5-F1
#
_cell.length_a   1.000
_cell.length_b   1.000
_cell.length_c   1.000
_cell.angle_alpha   90.00
_cell.angle_beta   90.00
_cell.angle_gamma   90.00
#
_symmetry.space_group_name_H-M   'P 1'
#
loop_
_entity.id
_entity.type
_entity.pdbx_description
1 polymer ?
#
loop_
_entity_poly.entity_id
_entity_poly.type
_entity_poly.pdbx_seq_one_letter_code
_entity_poly.pdbx_strand_id
1 'polypeptide(L)'
;TPAPTPTCPEWEDRLLGLCSVYLEHPEPRVRALVATLLGTLARHSSDPTRVYLSMRGQLRDSLVSNFTRSEETVQPKTGSVQQVALDDTTGWKSLETSLHALLSIVDGLGPSFVRQGFLTQELLSLALEGAAIHINRHVRETSFRALRSLIAAYQTLPPVEVGAMGEAPRLPDWQQQQMKDLVGGQGAG
;
A
#
# COMPACT_ATOMS: atom_id res chain seq x y z
N THR A 1 -0.38 31.32 25.34
CA THR A 1 0.82 30.79 24.69
C THR A 1 0.47 29.47 24.06
N PRO A 2 0.65 29.25 22.74
CA PRO A 2 0.45 27.93 22.17
C PRO A 2 1.41 26.94 22.84
N ALA A 3 0.93 25.73 23.15
CA ALA A 3 1.77 24.68 23.71
C ALA A 3 2.94 24.39 22.73
N PRO A 4 4.16 24.12 23.23
CA PRO A 4 5.25 23.72 22.36
C PRO A 4 4.83 22.47 21.59
N THR A 5 4.95 22.53 20.26
CA THR A 5 4.72 21.37 19.40
C THR A 5 5.67 20.26 19.88
N PRO A 6 5.17 19.06 20.21
CA PRO A 6 6.04 17.98 20.66
C PRO A 6 7.07 17.71 19.55
N THR A 7 8.33 17.96 19.85
CA THR A 7 9.43 17.67 18.94
C THR A 7 9.66 16.17 18.94
N CYS A 8 9.65 15.57 17.75
CA CYS A 8 9.99 14.17 17.59
C CYS A 8 11.38 13.89 18.20
N PRO A 9 11.55 12.86 19.04
CA PRO A 9 12.83 12.53 19.64
C PRO A 9 13.90 12.20 18.58
N GLU A 10 15.15 12.63 18.80
CA GLU A 10 16.27 12.36 17.89
C GLU A 10 16.48 10.86 17.58
N TRP A 11 16.09 9.98 18.51
CA TRP A 11 16.20 8.54 18.32
C TRP A 11 15.21 8.01 17.27
N GLU A 12 14.03 8.61 17.12
CA GLU A 12 13.05 8.21 16.08
C GLU A 12 13.63 8.51 14.69
N ASP A 13 14.26 9.67 14.52
CA ASP A 13 14.92 10.06 13.27
C ASP A 13 16.07 9.12 12.92
N ARG A 14 16.86 8.75 13.92
CA ARG A 14 17.93 7.77 13.72
C ARG A 14 17.38 6.40 13.30
N LEU A 15 16.30 5.94 13.91
CA LEU A 15 15.68 4.66 13.53
C LEU A 15 15.06 4.70 12.13
N LEU A 16 14.38 5.79 11.77
CA LEU A 16 13.85 5.97 10.42
C LEU A 16 14.96 6.00 9.36
N GLY A 17 16.09 6.66 9.66
CA GLY A 17 17.27 6.64 8.80
C GLY A 17 17.80 5.22 8.58
N LEU A 18 17.88 4.40 9.63
CA LEU A 18 18.27 2.99 9.53
C LEU A 18 17.26 2.18 8.71
N CYS A 19 15.96 2.39 8.93
CA CYS A 19 14.91 1.73 8.15
C CYS A 19 15.05 2.02 6.65
N SER A 20 15.32 3.28 6.29
CA SER A 20 15.54 3.66 4.89
C SER A 20 16.76 2.95 4.27
N VAL A 21 17.88 2.87 5.01
CA VAL A 21 19.09 2.17 4.54
C VAL A 21 18.86 0.67 4.36
N TYR A 22 18.13 0.04 5.28
CA TYR A 22 18.04 -1.42 5.36
C TYR A 22 16.76 -2.02 4.76
N LEU A 23 15.84 -1.20 4.23
CA LEU A 23 14.58 -1.67 3.64
C LEU A 23 14.81 -2.71 2.52
N GLU A 24 15.86 -2.52 1.72
CA GLU A 24 16.22 -3.40 0.60
C GLU A 24 17.51 -4.20 0.87
N HIS A 25 17.85 -4.40 2.15
CA HIS A 25 19.04 -5.16 2.53
C HIS A 25 19.04 -6.58 1.91
N PRO A 26 20.19 -7.15 1.49
CA PRO A 26 20.24 -8.46 0.84
C PRO A 26 19.68 -9.60 1.69
N GLU A 27 19.90 -9.56 3.01
CA GLU A 27 19.40 -10.55 3.97
C GLU A 27 17.89 -10.38 4.24
N PRO A 28 17.03 -11.37 3.92
CA PRO A 28 15.58 -11.28 4.12
C PRO A 28 15.15 -11.07 5.57
N ARG A 29 15.89 -11.62 6.54
CA ARG A 29 15.57 -11.45 7.96
C ARG A 29 15.73 -10.00 8.41
N VAL A 30 16.74 -9.29 7.92
CA VAL A 30 16.95 -7.86 8.22
C VAL A 30 15.78 -7.04 7.67
N ARG A 31 15.39 -7.31 6.43
CA ARG A 31 14.23 -6.72 5.76
C ARG A 31 12.92 -6.89 6.55
N ALA A 32 12.64 -8.09 7.05
CA ALA A 32 11.47 -8.36 7.89
C ALA A 32 11.51 -7.60 9.23
N LEU A 33 12.68 -7.49 9.85
CA LEU A 33 12.85 -6.69 11.07
C LEU A 33 12.63 -5.20 10.80
N VAL A 34 13.08 -4.67 9.66
CA VAL A 34 12.82 -3.29 9.24
C VAL A 34 11.32 -3.03 9.08
N ALA A 35 10.61 -3.92 8.39
CA ALA A 35 9.15 -3.81 8.24
C ALA A 35 8.43 -3.80 9.60
N THR A 36 8.83 -4.69 10.51
CA THR A 36 8.29 -4.76 11.87
C THR A 36 8.56 -3.46 12.63
N LEU A 37 9.80 -2.96 12.59
CA LEU A 37 10.20 -1.72 13.26
C LEU A 37 9.41 -0.52 12.73
N LEU A 38 9.22 -0.42 11.41
CA LEU A 38 8.39 0.62 10.80
C LEU A 38 6.96 0.59 11.32
N GLY A 39 6.36 -0.60 11.47
CA GLY A 39 5.03 -0.73 12.08
C GLY A 39 5.00 -0.33 13.55
N THR A 40 6.04 -0.69 14.33
CA THR A 40 6.17 -0.27 15.73
C THR A 40 6.32 1.25 15.86
N LEU A 41 7.16 1.87 15.02
CA LEU A 41 7.30 3.32 14.96
C LEU A 41 5.98 3.99 14.56
N ALA A 42 5.31 3.48 13.53
CA ALA A 42 4.01 3.98 13.10
C ALA A 42 2.92 3.86 14.17
N ARG A 43 3.06 2.96 15.15
CA ARG A 43 2.11 2.78 16.26
C ARG A 43 2.42 3.68 17.46
N HIS A 44 3.70 3.90 17.76
CA HIS A 44 4.15 4.47 19.03
C HIS A 44 4.93 5.78 18.89
N SER A 45 5.22 6.22 17.67
CA SER A 45 5.89 7.50 17.44
C SER A 45 5.05 8.66 17.96
N SER A 46 5.75 9.69 18.40
CA SER A 46 5.18 11.00 18.70
C SER A 46 4.47 11.67 17.50
N ASP A 47 4.92 11.39 16.27
CA ASP A 47 4.25 11.72 15.01
C ASP A 47 4.15 10.47 14.12
N PRO A 48 3.10 9.66 14.31
CA PRO A 48 2.90 8.44 13.53
C PRO A 48 2.88 8.68 12.02
N THR A 49 2.29 9.80 11.58
CA THR A 49 2.08 10.10 10.17
C THR A 49 3.38 10.36 9.43
N ARG A 50 4.34 10.96 10.13
CA ARG A 50 5.70 11.20 9.62
C ARG A 50 6.40 9.92 9.22
N VAL A 51 6.20 8.81 9.94
CA VAL A 51 6.81 7.51 9.63
C VAL A 51 6.48 7.08 8.20
N TYR A 52 5.20 7.16 7.82
CA TYR A 52 4.79 6.85 6.45
C TYR A 52 5.35 7.89 5.46
N LEU A 53 5.22 9.18 5.75
CA LEU A 53 5.67 10.24 4.86
C LEU A 53 7.17 10.17 4.53
N SER A 54 8.01 9.81 5.51
CA SER A 54 9.45 9.61 5.33
C SER A 54 9.78 8.41 4.45
N MET A 55 8.97 7.35 4.51
CA MET A 55 9.23 6.10 3.78
C MET A 55 8.47 6.00 2.44
N ARG A 56 7.45 6.84 2.21
CA ARG A 56 6.50 6.68 1.09
C ARG A 56 7.17 6.63 -0.28
N GLY A 57 8.19 7.46 -0.50
CA GLY A 57 8.88 7.54 -1.79
C GLY A 57 9.60 6.24 -2.10
N GLN A 58 10.46 5.81 -1.17
CA GLN A 58 11.21 4.56 -1.29
C GLN A 58 10.29 3.33 -1.37
N LEU A 59 9.23 3.27 -0.57
CA LEU A 59 8.24 2.18 -0.62
C LEU A 59 7.52 2.15 -1.97
N ARG A 60 7.04 3.30 -2.45
CA ARG A 60 6.37 3.42 -3.75
C ARG A 60 7.30 2.98 -4.87
N ASP A 61 8.51 3.51 -4.91
CA ASP A 61 9.50 3.21 -5.97
C ASP A 61 9.86 1.72 -5.96
N SER A 62 10.05 1.14 -4.77
CA SER A 62 10.31 -0.29 -4.60
C SER A 62 9.12 -1.14 -5.08
N LEU A 63 7.89 -0.77 -4.71
CA LEU A 63 6.70 -1.49 -5.14
C LEU A 63 6.54 -1.41 -6.67
N VAL A 64 6.50 -0.20 -7.24
CA VAL A 64 6.27 0.01 -8.67
C VAL A 64 7.36 -0.67 -9.50
N SER A 65 8.64 -0.43 -9.20
CA SER A 65 9.76 -0.98 -9.98
C SER A 65 9.77 -2.51 -9.99
N ASN A 66 9.48 -3.14 -8.86
CA ASN A 66 9.47 -4.59 -8.78
C ASN A 66 8.19 -5.17 -9.40
N PHE A 67 7.03 -4.54 -9.23
CA PHE A 67 5.79 -4.97 -9.90
C PHE A 67 5.89 -4.91 -11.44
N THR A 68 6.50 -3.87 -12.02
CA THR A 68 6.64 -3.76 -13.49
C THR A 68 7.67 -4.74 -14.06
N ARG A 69 8.69 -5.13 -13.28
CA ARG A 69 9.65 -6.16 -13.68
C ARG A 69 9.01 -7.53 -13.97
N SER A 70 7.72 -7.70 -13.65
CA SER A 70 6.96 -8.95 -13.85
C SER A 70 6.66 -9.21 -15.31
N GLU A 71 6.60 -8.13 -16.10
CA GLU A 71 6.19 -8.16 -17.49
C GLU A 71 7.41 -8.25 -18.42
N GLU A 72 8.57 -7.76 -18.00
CA GLU A 72 9.78 -7.71 -18.82
C GLU A 72 10.60 -8.99 -18.67
N THR A 73 10.37 -9.93 -19.59
CA THR A 73 11.18 -11.15 -19.74
C THR A 73 12.62 -10.77 -20.07
N VAL A 74 13.58 -11.21 -19.24
CA VAL A 74 15.02 -10.94 -19.41
C VAL A 74 15.52 -11.44 -20.76
N GLN A 75 15.93 -10.52 -21.65
CA GLN A 75 16.68 -10.88 -22.86
C GLN A 75 18.16 -11.14 -22.52
N PRO A 76 18.73 -12.31 -22.85
CA PRO A 76 20.13 -12.60 -22.60
C PRO A 76 21.05 -11.79 -23.54
N LYS A 77 22.05 -11.11 -22.98
CA LYS A 77 23.08 -10.35 -23.72
C LYS A 77 24.26 -11.20 -24.23
N THR A 78 24.15 -12.52 -24.25
CA THR A 78 25.21 -13.41 -24.75
C THR A 78 24.61 -14.53 -25.58
N GLY A 79 25.12 -14.68 -26.80
CA GLY A 79 24.58 -15.51 -27.89
C GLY A 79 24.62 -17.03 -27.70
N SER A 80 24.50 -17.52 -26.47
CA SER A 80 24.25 -18.93 -26.18
C SER A 80 22.95 -19.03 -25.40
N VAL A 81 21.90 -19.56 -26.06
CA VAL A 81 20.59 -19.81 -25.48
C VAL A 81 20.71 -20.94 -24.46
N GLN A 82 21.17 -20.63 -23.26
CA GLN A 82 20.76 -21.35 -22.07
C GLN A 82 19.66 -20.50 -21.43
N GLN A 83 18.45 -21.08 -21.34
CA GLN A 83 17.45 -20.62 -20.39
C GLN A 83 18.08 -20.75 -18.99
N VAL A 84 18.83 -19.75 -18.56
CA VAL A 84 19.12 -19.57 -17.15
C VAL A 84 17.81 -19.03 -16.60
N ALA A 85 16.96 -19.95 -16.15
CA ALA A 85 15.90 -19.62 -15.23
C ALA A 85 16.57 -18.90 -14.05
N LEU A 86 16.52 -17.58 -14.06
CA LEU A 86 16.65 -16.80 -12.83
C LEU A 86 15.62 -17.43 -11.91
N ASP A 87 16.09 -18.22 -10.92
CA ASP A 87 15.25 -18.89 -9.93
C ASP A 87 14.04 -18.00 -9.65
N ASP A 88 12.82 -18.52 -9.80
CA ASP A 88 11.51 -17.82 -9.79
C ASP A 88 11.25 -16.90 -8.57
N THR A 89 12.23 -16.79 -7.68
CA THR A 89 12.22 -16.11 -6.39
C THR A 89 13.34 -15.08 -6.21
N THR A 90 14.32 -14.97 -7.12
CA THR A 90 15.55 -14.20 -6.87
C THR A 90 15.42 -12.71 -7.18
N GLY A 91 14.62 -12.31 -8.18
CA GLY A 91 14.41 -10.90 -8.55
C GLY A 91 13.37 -10.16 -7.70
N TRP A 92 12.57 -10.88 -6.92
CA TRP A 92 11.36 -10.41 -6.23
C TRP A 92 11.55 -10.13 -4.74
N LYS A 93 12.77 -10.33 -4.23
CA LYS A 93 13.06 -10.45 -2.79
C LYS A 93 12.73 -9.18 -2.00
N SER A 94 12.82 -8.01 -2.60
CA SER A 94 12.44 -6.74 -1.98
C SER A 94 10.93 -6.51 -2.01
N LEU A 95 10.21 -6.98 -3.03
CA LEU A 95 8.79 -6.67 -3.21
C LEU A 95 7.92 -7.18 -2.05
N GLU A 96 8.12 -8.44 -1.65
CA GLU A 96 7.42 -9.02 -0.49
C GLU A 96 7.69 -8.22 0.79
N THR A 97 8.93 -7.74 0.96
CA THR A 97 9.28 -6.94 2.13
C THR A 97 8.67 -5.56 2.07
N SER A 98 8.71 -4.88 0.92
CA SER A 98 8.12 -3.55 0.76
C SER A 98 6.60 -3.59 0.97
N LEU A 99 5.93 -4.65 0.50
CA LEU A 99 4.52 -4.91 0.83
C LEU A 99 4.32 -5.16 2.32
N HIS A 100 5.20 -5.96 2.95
CA HIS A 100 5.12 -6.23 4.39
C HIS A 100 5.38 -4.98 5.26
N ALA A 101 6.29 -4.09 4.83
CA ALA A 101 6.56 -2.82 5.48
C ALA A 101 5.38 -1.87 5.36
N LEU A 102 4.78 -1.76 4.15
CA LEU A 102 3.55 -0.99 3.95
C LEU A 102 2.43 -1.52 4.85
N LEU A 103 2.19 -2.83 4.84
CA LEU A 103 1.23 -3.51 5.72
C LEU A 103 1.46 -3.16 7.19
N SER A 104 2.70 -3.28 7.67
CA SER A 104 3.06 -3.01 9.06
C SER A 104 2.82 -1.55 9.46
N ILE A 105 3.11 -0.60 8.56
CA ILE A 105 2.82 0.83 8.75
C ILE A 105 1.31 1.08 8.80
N VAL A 106 0.54 0.50 7.88
CA VAL A 106 -0.93 0.62 7.86
C VAL A 106 -1.52 0.08 9.17
N ASP A 107 -1.06 -1.08 9.65
CA ASP A 107 -1.51 -1.65 10.92
C ASP A 107 -1.13 -0.78 12.13
N GLY A 108 0.02 -0.11 12.07
CA GLY A 108 0.49 0.82 13.10
C GLY A 108 -0.36 2.10 13.15
N LEU A 109 -0.65 2.68 11.99
CA LEU A 109 -1.45 3.91 11.85
C LEU A 109 -2.96 3.71 12.01
N GLY A 110 -3.46 2.55 11.61
CA GLY A 110 -4.89 2.23 11.57
C GLY A 110 -5.70 3.28 10.80
N PRO A 111 -6.84 3.76 11.34
CA PRO A 111 -7.71 4.72 10.64
C PRO A 111 -7.03 6.06 10.33
N SER A 112 -5.94 6.41 11.02
CA SER A 112 -5.17 7.61 10.70
C SER A 112 -4.55 7.53 9.30
N PHE A 113 -4.20 6.34 8.81
CA PHE A 113 -3.69 6.16 7.45
C PHE A 113 -4.70 6.66 6.41
N VAL A 114 -5.97 6.29 6.57
CA VAL A 114 -7.04 6.70 5.66
C VAL A 114 -7.42 8.17 5.85
N ARG A 115 -7.56 8.64 7.10
CA ARG A 115 -7.91 10.05 7.40
C ARG A 115 -6.92 11.05 6.83
N GLN A 116 -5.65 10.67 6.76
CA GLN A 116 -4.58 11.50 6.18
C GLN A 116 -4.52 11.42 4.65
N GLY A 117 -5.41 10.66 4.01
CA GLY A 117 -5.45 10.51 2.56
C GLY A 117 -4.32 9.67 1.98
N PHE A 118 -3.68 8.82 2.80
CA PHE A 118 -2.54 8.02 2.34
C PHE A 118 -2.95 6.79 1.51
N LEU A 119 -4.20 6.34 1.66
CA LEU A 119 -4.77 5.32 0.80
C LEU A 119 -5.09 5.92 -0.57
N THR A 120 -4.24 5.66 -1.56
CA THR A 120 -4.42 6.10 -2.94
C THR A 120 -4.97 4.97 -3.81
N GLN A 121 -5.58 5.34 -4.95
CA GLN A 121 -6.04 4.39 -5.94
C GLN A 121 -4.90 3.51 -6.47
N GLU A 122 -3.71 4.09 -6.67
CA GLU A 122 -2.52 3.36 -7.13
C GLU A 122 -2.09 2.27 -6.15
N LEU A 123 -2.03 2.58 -4.84
CA LEU A 123 -1.69 1.58 -3.82
C LEU A 123 -2.72 0.46 -3.75
N LEU A 124 -4.01 0.82 -3.90
CA LEU A 124 -5.09 -0.16 -3.93
C LEU A 124 -4.99 -1.07 -5.17
N SER A 125 -4.77 -0.50 -6.36
CA SER A 125 -4.58 -1.25 -7.60
C SER A 125 -3.39 -2.20 -7.52
N LEU A 126 -2.23 -1.71 -7.04
CA LEU A 126 -1.03 -2.55 -6.86
C LEU A 126 -1.28 -3.73 -5.92
N ALA A 127 -1.96 -3.49 -4.79
CA ALA A 127 -2.28 -4.56 -3.85
C ALA A 127 -3.31 -5.56 -4.41
N LEU A 128 -4.30 -5.08 -5.18
CA LEU A 128 -5.30 -5.93 -5.83
C LEU A 128 -4.68 -6.81 -6.93
N GLU A 129 -3.93 -6.23 -7.84
CA GLU A 129 -3.23 -6.93 -8.91
C GLU A 129 -2.19 -7.90 -8.33
N GLY A 130 -1.44 -7.44 -7.33
CA GLY A 130 -0.53 -8.26 -6.54
C GLY A 130 -1.16 -9.51 -5.97
N ALA A 131 -2.34 -9.36 -5.35
CA ALA A 131 -3.04 -10.49 -4.74
C ALA A 131 -3.64 -11.44 -5.79
N ALA A 132 -4.22 -10.90 -6.86
CA ALA A 132 -5.03 -11.67 -7.79
C ALA A 132 -4.22 -12.40 -8.86
N ILE A 133 -3.22 -11.74 -9.45
CA ILE A 133 -2.62 -12.20 -10.71
C ILE A 133 -1.09 -12.30 -10.70
N HIS A 134 -0.41 -11.89 -9.63
CA HIS A 134 1.04 -11.97 -9.56
C HIS A 134 1.56 -13.41 -9.63
N ILE A 135 2.62 -13.67 -10.38
CA ILE A 135 3.16 -15.03 -10.61
C ILE A 135 3.70 -15.67 -9.32
N ASN A 136 4.41 -14.89 -8.49
CA ASN A 136 4.95 -15.34 -7.22
C ASN A 136 3.83 -15.43 -6.15
N ARG A 137 3.59 -16.66 -5.63
CA ARG A 137 2.58 -16.95 -4.59
C ARG A 137 2.79 -16.18 -3.28
N HIS A 138 4.02 -15.88 -2.90
CA HIS A 138 4.33 -15.19 -1.65
C HIS A 138 4.03 -13.68 -1.77
N VAL A 139 4.23 -13.11 -2.95
CA VAL A 139 3.75 -11.76 -3.28
C VAL A 139 2.23 -11.72 -3.27
N ARG A 140 1.54 -12.72 -3.84
CA ARG A 140 0.06 -12.82 -3.77
C ARG A 140 -0.44 -12.81 -2.33
N GLU A 141 0.09 -13.70 -1.50
CA GLU A 141 -0.29 -13.81 -0.08
C GLU A 141 -0.03 -12.49 0.68
N THR A 142 1.14 -11.88 0.47
CA THR A 142 1.49 -10.63 1.18
C THR A 142 0.63 -9.45 0.71
N SER A 143 0.33 -9.38 -0.59
CA SER A 143 -0.59 -8.38 -1.15
C SER A 143 -2.00 -8.55 -0.60
N PHE A 144 -2.48 -9.80 -0.48
CA PHE A 144 -3.77 -10.09 0.15
C PHE A 144 -3.82 -9.64 1.61
N ARG A 145 -2.74 -9.85 2.37
CA ARG A 145 -2.63 -9.35 3.75
C ARG A 145 -2.63 -7.82 3.81
N ALA A 146 -1.94 -7.15 2.89
CA ALA A 146 -1.98 -5.69 2.75
C ALA A 146 -3.41 -5.18 2.51
N LEU A 147 -4.16 -5.80 1.59
CA LEU A 147 -5.57 -5.46 1.36
C LEU A 147 -6.41 -5.59 2.63
N ARG A 148 -6.26 -6.69 3.36
CA ARG A 148 -6.98 -6.92 4.62
C ARG A 148 -6.73 -5.78 5.62
N SER A 149 -5.49 -5.34 5.76
CA SER A 149 -5.15 -4.26 6.69
C SER A 149 -5.62 -2.88 6.22
N LEU A 150 -5.62 -2.62 4.91
CA LEU A 150 -6.23 -1.41 4.35
C LEU A 150 -7.74 -1.37 4.64
N ILE A 151 -8.44 -2.49 4.46
CA ILE A 151 -9.87 -2.61 4.76
C ILE A 151 -10.12 -2.44 6.26
N ALA A 152 -9.32 -3.08 7.11
CA ALA A 152 -9.44 -2.94 8.56
C ALA A 152 -9.25 -1.48 9.01
N ALA A 153 -8.24 -0.79 8.47
CA ALA A 153 -8.01 0.63 8.72
C ALA A 153 -9.23 1.48 8.30
N TYR A 154 -9.86 1.16 7.16
CA TYR A 154 -11.07 1.83 6.69
C TYR A 154 -12.30 1.57 7.59
N GLN A 155 -12.54 0.32 8.00
CA GLN A 155 -13.72 -0.08 8.80
C GLN A 155 -13.75 0.56 10.19
N THR A 156 -12.61 1.01 10.71
CA THR A 156 -12.53 1.70 11.99
C THR A 156 -12.87 3.19 11.90
N LEU A 157 -13.14 3.72 10.70
CA LEU A 157 -13.68 5.07 10.56
C LEU A 157 -15.13 5.11 11.03
N PRO A 158 -15.55 6.19 11.73
CA PRO A 158 -16.96 6.37 12.03
C PRO A 158 -17.76 6.35 10.72
N PRO A 159 -18.97 5.78 10.71
CA PRO A 159 -19.84 5.89 9.54
C PRO A 159 -19.97 7.37 9.20
N VAL A 160 -19.81 7.70 7.92
CA VAL A 160 -20.01 9.07 7.45
C VAL A 160 -21.41 9.47 7.88
N GLU A 161 -21.53 10.41 8.82
CA GLU A 161 -22.82 10.97 9.16
C GLU A 161 -23.35 11.64 7.90
N VAL A 162 -24.34 11.00 7.28
CA VAL A 162 -25.04 11.49 6.08
C VAL A 162 -25.76 12.83 6.35
N GLY A 163 -25.69 13.36 7.57
CA GLY A 163 -26.37 14.58 8.02
C GLY A 163 -25.64 15.91 7.80
N ALA A 164 -24.36 15.91 7.38
CA ALA A 164 -23.60 17.17 7.20
C ALA A 164 -23.31 17.55 5.73
N MET A 165 -23.71 16.72 4.77
CA MET A 165 -23.90 17.16 3.38
C MET A 165 -25.39 17.46 3.22
N GLY A 166 -25.74 18.76 3.19
CA GLY A 166 -27.07 19.16 2.72
C GLY A 166 -27.36 18.47 1.39
N GLU A 167 -28.58 17.94 1.25
CA GLU A 167 -29.14 17.18 0.12
C GLU A 167 -28.10 16.56 -0.84
N ALA A 168 -28.04 15.22 -0.88
CA ALA A 168 -27.31 14.48 -1.90
C ALA A 168 -27.42 15.19 -3.27
N PRO A 169 -26.30 15.50 -3.96
CA PRO A 169 -26.34 16.28 -5.19
C PRO A 169 -27.35 15.65 -6.13
N ARG A 170 -28.41 16.40 -6.50
CA ARG A 170 -29.36 15.94 -7.51
C ARG A 170 -28.56 15.57 -8.74
N LEU A 171 -28.65 14.31 -9.15
CA LEU A 171 -28.09 13.87 -10.41
C LEU A 171 -28.66 14.75 -11.53
N PRO A 172 -27.87 15.17 -12.52
CA PRO A 172 -28.40 15.85 -13.70
C PRO A 172 -29.53 15.03 -14.34
N ASP A 173 -30.51 15.70 -14.94
CA ASP A 173 -31.73 15.05 -15.46
C ASP A 173 -31.43 13.91 -16.44
N TRP A 174 -30.36 14.03 -17.23
CA TRP A 174 -29.93 12.99 -18.18
C TRP A 174 -29.51 11.69 -17.47
N GLN A 175 -28.91 11.81 -16.29
CA GLN A 175 -28.39 10.69 -15.50
C GLN A 175 -29.52 10.02 -14.70
N GLN A 176 -30.51 10.80 -14.26
CA GLN A 176 -31.76 10.27 -13.71
C GLN A 176 -32.58 9.51 -14.74
N GLN A 177 -32.61 9.99 -16.00
CA GLN A 177 -33.30 9.32 -17.09
C GLN A 177 -32.64 7.98 -17.45
N GLN A 178 -31.30 7.95 -17.55
CA GLN A 178 -30.56 6.70 -17.78
C GLN A 178 -30.83 5.64 -16.70
N MET A 179 -30.90 6.04 -15.42
CA MET A 179 -31.21 5.11 -14.33
C MET A 179 -32.65 4.59 -14.42
N LYS A 180 -33.61 5.43 -14.81
CA LYS A 180 -35.00 5.01 -15.06
C LYS A 180 -35.09 4.04 -16.23
N ASP A 181 -34.32 4.26 -17.29
CA ASP A 181 -34.30 3.38 -18.47
C ASP A 181 -33.66 2.01 -18.13
N LEU A 182 -32.61 2.01 -17.29
CA LEU A 182 -31.96 0.79 -16.77
C LEU A 182 -32.88 -0.05 -15.86
N VAL A 183 -33.70 0.60 -15.03
CA VAL A 183 -34.63 -0.09 -14.11
C VAL A 183 -35.95 -0.45 -14.80
N GLY A 184 -36.40 0.33 -15.78
CA GLY A 184 -37.62 0.10 -16.56
C GLY A 184 -37.48 -0.98 -17.65
N GLY A 185 -36.26 -1.37 -18.02
CA GLY A 185 -35.98 -2.35 -19.08
C GLY A 185 -36.14 -3.83 -18.71
N GLN A 186 -36.39 -4.18 -17.44
CA GLN A 186 -36.53 -5.58 -17.01
C GLN A 186 -37.99 -6.10 -16.95
N GLY A 187 -38.93 -5.39 -17.59
CA GLY A 187 -40.37 -5.72 -17.55
C GLY A 187 -41.02 -5.94 -18.91
N ALA A 188 -40.35 -6.55 -19.88
CA ALA A 188 -40.99 -7.05 -21.11
C ALA A 188 -40.17 -8.19 -21.72
N GLY A 189 -40.49 -9.41 -21.29
CA GLY A 189 -39.95 -10.67 -21.81
C GLY A 189 -40.68 -11.84 -21.17
#